data_AF-A0A7G9YS55-F1
#
_entry.id   AF-A0A7G9YS55-F1
#
_cell.length_a   1.000
_cell.length_b   1.000
_cell.length_c   1.000
_cell.angle_alpha   90.00
_cell.angle_beta   90.00
_cell.angle_gamma   90.00
#
_symmetry.space_group_name_H-M   'P 1'
#
loop_
_entity.id
_entity.type
_entity.pdbx_description
1 polymer ?
#
loop_
_entity_poly.entity_id
_entity_poly.type
_entity_poly.pdbx_seq_one_letter_code
_entity_poly.pdbx_strand_id
1 'polypeptide(L)'
;MGIRGATSYRLKLNTQQKIREKLKEIEQASNRKLKSAAKNIIEQHALGDELQKEQIIEKLDKAEEELNKSGQSAVSITDPEARFMKNKKERIELSYNPQITVDHDSGIIVANDVTQDYTDHAQLEPQVNSTLENVGELPEGAKMS
;
A
#
# COMPACT_ATOMS: atom_id res chain seq x y z
N MET A 1 -43.09 -10.56 21.85
CA MET A 1 -41.68 -10.12 21.76
C MET A 1 -40.91 -11.24 21.07
N GLY A 2 -40.40 -11.05 19.84
CA GLY A 2 -39.54 -12.05 19.18
C GLY A 2 -39.98 -12.55 17.80
N ILE A 3 -39.90 -11.71 16.76
CA ILE A 3 -39.91 -12.18 15.33
C ILE A 3 -38.91 -11.39 14.47
N ARG A 4 -38.43 -10.20 14.91
CA ARG A 4 -37.56 -9.33 14.10
C ARG A 4 -36.15 -9.87 13.81
N GLY A 5 -35.67 -10.87 14.56
CA GLY A 5 -34.34 -11.46 14.36
C GLY A 5 -34.27 -12.37 13.13
N ALA A 6 -35.12 -13.40 13.05
CA ALA A 6 -35.00 -14.48 12.07
C ALA A 6 -35.08 -14.02 10.60
N THR A 7 -35.93 -13.02 10.31
CA THR A 7 -36.08 -12.47 8.96
C THR A 7 -34.84 -11.74 8.48
N SER A 8 -34.18 -10.97 9.37
CA SER A 8 -32.94 -10.24 9.04
C SER A 8 -31.78 -11.20 8.74
N TYR A 9 -31.62 -12.25 9.55
CA TYR A 9 -30.60 -13.28 9.29
C TYR A 9 -30.84 -14.03 7.97
N ARG A 10 -32.09 -14.35 7.63
CA ARG A 10 -32.44 -15.04 6.39
C ARG A 10 -32.18 -14.18 5.15
N LEU A 11 -32.41 -12.87 5.22
CA LEU A 11 -32.03 -11.93 4.16
C LEU A 11 -30.51 -11.86 3.98
N LYS A 12 -29.75 -11.70 5.08
CA LYS A 12 -28.28 -11.65 5.03
C LYS A 12 -27.68 -12.92 4.43
N LEU A 13 -28.19 -14.10 4.81
CA LEU A 13 -27.71 -15.39 4.30
C LEU A 13 -27.97 -15.53 2.78
N ASN A 14 -29.11 -15.06 2.29
CA ASN A 14 -29.45 -15.05 0.87
C ASN A 14 -28.54 -14.11 0.06
N THR A 15 -28.24 -12.93 0.58
CA THR A 15 -27.27 -12.00 -0.03
C THR A 15 -25.88 -12.60 -0.11
N GLN A 16 -25.41 -13.27 0.94
CA GLN A 16 -24.12 -13.96 0.94
C GLN A 16 -24.04 -15.10 -0.09
N GLN A 17 -25.12 -15.88 -0.25
CA GLN A 17 -25.18 -16.93 -1.27
C GLN A 17 -25.07 -16.35 -2.68
N LYS A 18 -25.80 -15.27 -2.97
CA LYS A 18 -25.73 -14.57 -4.27
C LYS A 18 -24.34 -14.02 -4.57
N ILE A 19 -23.67 -13.43 -3.57
CA ILE A 19 -22.29 -12.93 -3.73
C ILE A 19 -21.34 -14.09 -4.06
N ARG A 20 -21.46 -15.24 -3.38
CA ARG A 20 -20.64 -16.42 -3.68
C ARG A 20 -20.88 -16.97 -5.08
N GLU A 21 -22.11 -16.96 -5.56
CA GLU A 21 -22.44 -17.33 -6.94
C GLU A 21 -21.79 -16.37 -7.95
N LYS A 22 -21.92 -15.05 -7.73
CA LYS A 22 -21.28 -14.03 -8.57
C LYS A 22 -19.75 -14.14 -8.58
N LEU A 23 -19.13 -14.41 -7.44
CA LEU A 23 -17.68 -14.64 -7.37
C LEU A 23 -17.27 -15.87 -8.19
N LYS A 24 -18.05 -16.96 -8.17
CA LYS A 24 -17.79 -18.14 -9.00
C LYS A 24 -17.94 -17.84 -10.49
N GLU A 25 -18.94 -17.05 -10.88
CA GLU A 25 -19.11 -16.61 -12.27
C GLU A 25 -17.89 -15.82 -12.75
N ILE A 26 -17.36 -14.90 -11.93
CA ILE A 26 -16.15 -14.12 -12.26
C ILE A 26 -14.92 -15.02 -12.38
N GLU A 27 -14.76 -15.99 -11.48
CA GLU A 27 -13.65 -16.96 -11.55
C GLU A 27 -13.72 -17.83 -12.83
N GLN A 28 -14.93 -18.23 -13.23
CA GLN A 28 -15.16 -18.97 -14.47
C GLN A 28 -14.88 -18.11 -15.71
N ALA A 29 -15.38 -16.87 -15.74
CA ALA A 29 -15.18 -15.96 -16.86
C ALA A 29 -13.72 -15.55 -17.04
N SER A 30 -12.98 -15.36 -15.94
CA SER A 30 -11.55 -15.02 -15.96
C SER A 30 -10.63 -16.24 -16.12
N ASN A 31 -11.20 -17.45 -16.10
CA ASN A 31 -10.48 -18.74 -16.07
C ASN A 31 -9.38 -18.80 -14.99
N ARG A 32 -9.56 -18.07 -13.89
CA ARG A 32 -8.59 -17.96 -12.78
C ARG A 32 -9.34 -17.80 -11.46
N LYS A 33 -8.82 -18.40 -10.39
CA LYS A 33 -9.36 -18.17 -9.04
C LYS A 33 -9.00 -16.77 -8.56
N LEU A 34 -9.99 -16.08 -8.00
CA LEU A 34 -9.80 -14.79 -7.35
C LEU A 34 -8.96 -15.01 -6.08
N LYS A 35 -8.00 -14.12 -5.85
CA LYS A 35 -7.22 -14.10 -4.61
C LYS A 35 -8.16 -13.76 -3.43
N SER A 36 -7.83 -14.28 -2.24
CA SER A 36 -8.64 -14.06 -1.04
C SER A 36 -8.85 -12.57 -0.73
N ALA A 37 -7.84 -11.72 -0.98
CA ALA A 37 -7.95 -10.28 -0.77
C ALA A 37 -9.03 -9.64 -1.66
N ALA A 38 -9.06 -9.98 -2.95
CA ALA A 38 -10.08 -9.48 -3.88
C ALA A 38 -11.49 -9.95 -3.48
N LYS A 39 -11.62 -11.22 -3.06
CA LYS A 39 -12.90 -11.75 -2.56
C LYS A 39 -13.38 -10.97 -1.33
N ASN A 40 -12.49 -10.73 -0.37
CA ASN A 40 -12.82 -9.99 0.85
C ASN A 40 -13.30 -8.56 0.53
N ILE A 41 -12.66 -7.86 -0.41
CA ILE A 41 -13.06 -6.50 -0.81
C ILE A 41 -14.45 -6.51 -1.45
N ILE A 42 -14.71 -7.45 -2.37
CA ILE A 42 -16.02 -7.59 -3.01
C ILE A 42 -17.11 -7.91 -1.97
N GLU A 43 -16.83 -8.83 -1.04
CA GLU A 43 -17.76 -9.17 0.03
C GLU A 43 -18.03 -8.00 0.97
N GLN A 44 -16.99 -7.26 1.38
CA GLN A 44 -17.14 -6.09 2.23
C GLN A 44 -17.92 -4.97 1.53
N HIS A 45 -17.65 -4.72 0.25
CA HIS A 45 -18.41 -3.73 -0.53
C HIS A 45 -19.87 -4.16 -0.70
N ALA A 46 -20.14 -5.45 -0.91
CA ALA A 46 -21.51 -5.93 -1.13
C ALA A 46 -22.35 -6.01 0.15
N LEU A 47 -21.72 -6.29 1.31
CA LEU A 47 -22.41 -6.52 2.59
C LEU A 47 -22.29 -5.37 3.59
N GLY A 48 -21.38 -4.43 3.35
CA GLY A 48 -21.12 -3.30 4.24
C GLY A 48 -22.27 -2.29 4.29
N ASP A 49 -22.22 -1.43 5.29
CA ASP A 49 -23.04 -0.21 5.32
C ASP A 49 -22.55 0.83 4.29
N GLU A 50 -23.26 1.95 4.14
CA GLU A 50 -22.92 2.98 3.15
C GLU A 50 -21.51 3.55 3.37
N LEU A 51 -21.13 3.78 4.63
CA LEU A 51 -19.81 4.30 4.98
C LEU A 51 -18.70 3.31 4.60
N GLN A 52 -18.89 2.03 4.89
CA GLN A 52 -17.93 0.98 4.53
C GLN A 52 -17.77 0.85 3.02
N LYS A 53 -18.85 1.02 2.25
CA LYS A 53 -18.79 1.00 0.78
C LYS A 53 -17.99 2.16 0.24
N GLU A 54 -18.26 3.36 0.74
CA GLU A 54 -17.57 4.59 0.33
C GLU A 54 -16.06 4.49 0.62
N GLN A 55 -15.68 3.99 1.80
CA GLN A 55 -14.27 3.75 2.16
C GLN A 55 -13.58 2.74 1.24
N ILE A 56 -14.30 1.72 0.74
CA ILE A 56 -13.73 0.74 -0.17
C ILE A 56 -13.52 1.37 -1.55
N ILE A 57 -14.47 2.15 -2.04
CA ILE A 57 -14.35 2.88 -3.31
C ILE A 57 -13.15 3.84 -3.24
N GLU A 58 -13.04 4.64 -2.17
CA GLU A 58 -11.91 5.56 -1.98
C GLU A 58 -10.55 4.84 -2.00
N LYS A 59 -10.45 3.65 -1.38
CA LYS A 59 -9.22 2.84 -1.42
C LYS A 59 -8.90 2.32 -2.83
N LEU A 60 -9.92 1.93 -3.59
CA LEU A 60 -9.75 1.48 -4.96
C LEU A 60 -9.33 2.63 -5.87
N ASP A 61 -9.91 3.81 -5.70
CA ASP A 61 -9.56 5.02 -6.45
C ASP A 61 -8.10 5.42 -6.20
N LYS A 62 -7.66 5.45 -4.92
CA LYS A 62 -6.25 5.73 -4.56
C LYS A 62 -5.30 4.68 -5.13
N ALA A 63 -5.69 3.41 -5.11
CA ALA A 63 -4.89 2.34 -5.70
C ALA A 63 -4.79 2.49 -7.22
N GLU A 64 -5.87 2.86 -7.90
CA GLU A 64 -5.87 3.11 -9.34
C GLU A 64 -5.01 4.33 -9.72
N GLU A 65 -5.12 5.43 -8.97
CA GLU A 65 -4.29 6.62 -9.16
C GLU A 65 -2.80 6.30 -9.05
N GLU A 66 -2.39 5.60 -7.98
CA GLU A 66 -1.00 5.26 -7.76
C GLU A 66 -0.48 4.22 -8.77
N LEU A 67 -1.32 3.29 -9.22
CA LEU A 67 -0.98 2.35 -10.30
C LEU A 67 -0.65 3.11 -11.60
N ASN A 68 -1.48 4.11 -11.94
CA ASN A 68 -1.29 4.95 -13.13
C ASN A 68 -0.07 5.87 -13.00
N LYS A 69 0.13 6.49 -11.84
CA LYS A 69 1.25 7.40 -11.55
C LYS A 69 2.60 6.69 -11.55
N SER A 70 2.66 5.51 -10.93
CA SER A 70 3.92 4.77 -10.76
C SER A 70 4.30 3.89 -11.94
N GLY A 71 3.35 3.55 -12.82
CA GLY A 71 3.55 2.59 -13.91
C GLY A 71 3.78 1.15 -13.41
N GLN A 72 3.48 0.85 -12.15
CA GLN A 72 3.63 -0.49 -11.60
C GLN A 72 2.60 -1.47 -12.17
N SER A 73 2.92 -2.76 -12.13
CA SER A 73 1.98 -3.82 -12.51
C SER A 73 0.96 -4.15 -11.42
N ALA A 74 1.24 -3.78 -10.17
CA ALA A 74 0.37 -3.96 -9.03
C ALA A 74 0.76 -2.99 -7.91
N VAL A 75 -0.23 -2.54 -7.14
CA VAL A 75 -0.07 -1.75 -5.91
C VAL A 75 -0.86 -2.40 -4.77
N SER A 76 -0.57 -2.00 -3.52
CA SER A 76 -1.38 -2.41 -2.38
C SER A 76 -2.67 -1.61 -2.31
N ILE A 77 -3.77 -2.26 -1.94
CA ILE A 77 -5.06 -1.58 -1.75
C ILE A 77 -5.13 -0.88 -0.39
N THR A 78 -4.39 -1.39 0.60
CA THR A 78 -4.36 -0.80 1.94
C THR A 78 -3.33 0.33 2.05
N ASP A 79 -2.31 0.31 1.20
CA ASP A 79 -1.22 1.27 1.21
C ASP A 79 -0.61 1.46 -0.20
N PRO A 80 -1.30 2.17 -1.10
CA PRO A 80 -0.93 2.23 -2.53
C PRO A 80 0.49 2.71 -2.79
N GLU A 81 1.02 3.61 -1.97
CA GLU A 81 2.35 4.20 -2.13
C GLU A 81 3.49 3.26 -1.72
N ALA A 82 3.19 2.14 -1.05
CA ALA A 82 4.18 1.13 -0.71
C ALA A 82 4.57 0.28 -1.91
N ARG A 83 5.85 -0.12 -1.99
CA ARG A 83 6.39 -0.88 -3.12
C ARG A 83 6.64 -2.33 -2.77
N PHE A 84 6.44 -3.21 -3.74
CA PHE A 84 6.85 -4.61 -3.63
C PHE A 84 8.36 -4.74 -3.78
N MET A 85 9.10 -4.73 -2.67
CA MET A 85 10.56 -4.81 -2.66
C MET A 85 11.05 -6.17 -2.12
N LYS A 86 12.17 -6.67 -2.65
CA LYS A 86 12.81 -7.91 -2.17
C LYS A 86 13.67 -7.58 -0.95
N ASN A 87 13.41 -8.26 0.17
CA ASN A 87 14.19 -8.10 1.39
C ASN A 87 15.43 -9.02 1.42
N LYS A 88 16.25 -8.88 2.47
CA LYS A 88 17.48 -9.68 2.69
C LYS A 88 17.22 -11.20 2.79
N LYS A 89 16.00 -11.63 3.10
CA LYS A 89 15.58 -13.04 3.15
C LYS A 89 14.96 -13.52 1.84
N GLU A 90 15.17 -12.76 0.77
CA GLU A 90 14.64 -12.99 -0.57
C GLU A 90 13.11 -13.02 -0.69
N ARG A 91 12.39 -12.46 0.29
CA ARG A 91 10.94 -12.33 0.22
C ARG A 91 10.56 -10.98 -0.36
N ILE A 92 9.52 -10.97 -1.19
CA ILE A 92 8.90 -9.73 -1.66
C ILE A 92 7.86 -9.31 -0.64
N GLU A 93 7.98 -8.09 -0.14
CA GLU A 93 7.06 -7.48 0.81
C GLU A 93 6.78 -6.03 0.44
N LEU A 94 5.71 -5.47 1.01
CA LEU A 94 5.40 -4.05 0.86
C LEU A 94 6.36 -3.26 1.75
N SER A 95 7.13 -2.37 1.14
CA SER A 95 8.19 -1.63 1.79
C SER A 95 8.30 -0.22 1.24
N TYR A 96 8.95 0.62 2.05
CA TYR A 96 9.49 1.92 1.68
C TYR A 96 11.02 1.87 1.80
N ASN A 97 11.71 2.77 1.11
CA ASN A 97 13.16 2.90 1.20
C ASN A 97 13.57 4.20 1.91
N PRO A 98 13.65 4.21 3.25
CA PRO A 98 14.07 5.39 4.00
C PRO A 98 15.59 5.61 3.89
N GLN A 99 15.98 6.87 3.79
CA GLN A 99 17.36 7.34 3.76
C GLN A 99 17.55 8.33 4.91
N ILE A 100 18.64 8.19 5.67
CA ILE A 100 18.90 9.01 6.86
C ILE A 100 20.38 9.36 6.88
N THR A 101 20.66 10.67 6.99
CA THR A 101 22.01 11.21 7.18
C THR A 101 22.15 11.75 8.59
N VAL A 102 23.22 11.34 9.27
CA VAL A 102 23.48 11.70 10.68
C VAL A 102 24.86 12.34 10.76
N ASP A 103 24.94 13.45 11.50
CA ASP A 103 26.22 14.01 11.90
C ASP A 103 26.91 13.09 12.91
N HIS A 104 28.16 12.70 12.64
CA HIS A 104 28.86 11.68 13.40
C HIS A 104 29.13 12.11 14.85
N ASP A 105 29.54 13.37 15.06
CA ASP A 105 30.02 13.85 16.35
C ASP A 105 28.88 14.14 17.32
N SER A 106 27.81 14.77 16.82
CA SER A 106 26.64 15.12 17.64
C SER A 106 25.55 14.05 17.69
N GLY A 107 25.55 13.11 16.73
CA GLY A 107 24.48 12.13 16.56
C GLY A 107 23.15 12.73 16.07
N ILE A 108 23.18 13.96 15.56
CA ILE A 108 21.99 14.67 15.06
C ILE A 108 21.66 14.22 13.64
N ILE A 109 20.39 13.94 13.36
CA ILE A 109 19.89 13.70 12.00
C ILE A 109 19.89 15.03 11.25
N VAL A 110 20.65 15.12 10.17
CA VAL A 110 20.81 16.35 9.36
C VAL A 110 20.04 16.30 8.05
N ALA A 111 19.69 15.10 7.57
CA ALA A 111 18.78 14.90 6.45
C ALA A 111 18.06 13.56 6.56
N ASN A 112 16.85 13.48 6.03
CA ASN A 112 16.11 12.25 5.88
C ASN A 112 15.20 12.33 4.66
N ASP A 113 14.95 11.17 4.02
CA ASP A 113 13.99 11.07 2.93
C ASP A 113 13.37 9.65 2.87
N VAL A 114 12.25 9.49 2.19
CA VAL A 114 11.64 8.19 1.88
C VAL A 114 11.48 8.07 0.38
N THR A 115 12.23 7.15 -0.21
CA THR A 115 12.33 7.02 -1.66
C THR A 115 11.50 5.85 -2.15
N GLN A 116 11.10 5.95 -3.42
CA GLN A 116 10.36 4.90 -4.13
C GLN A 116 11.30 3.95 -4.90
N ASP A 117 12.61 4.18 -4.83
CA ASP A 117 13.63 3.35 -5.45
C ASP A 117 13.81 2.04 -4.70
N TYR A 118 13.98 0.94 -5.44
CA TYR A 118 14.23 -0.39 -4.87
C TYR A 118 15.59 -0.51 -4.16
N THR A 119 16.55 0.33 -4.52
CA THR A 119 17.94 0.30 -4.01
C THR A 119 18.43 1.71 -3.71
N ASP A 120 19.40 1.82 -2.82
CA ASP A 120 20.03 3.07 -2.38
C ASP A 120 21.21 3.52 -3.27
N HIS A 121 21.54 2.80 -4.34
CA HIS A 121 22.69 3.09 -5.19
C HIS A 121 22.75 4.54 -5.73
N ALA A 122 21.61 5.19 -5.92
CA ALA A 122 21.52 6.58 -6.40
C ALA A 122 21.16 7.59 -5.29
N GLN A 123 21.17 7.18 -4.02
CA GLN A 123 20.64 7.97 -2.92
C GLN A 123 21.69 8.80 -2.17
N LEU A 124 22.98 8.61 -2.46
CA LEU A 124 24.04 9.39 -1.84
C LEU A 124 23.98 10.88 -2.22
N GLU A 125 23.90 11.19 -3.51
CA GLU A 125 23.85 12.57 -4.00
C GLU A 125 22.60 13.33 -3.48
N PRO A 126 21.37 12.77 -3.55
CA PRO A 126 20.20 13.37 -2.93
C PRO A 126 20.39 13.70 -1.44
N GLN A 127 20.94 12.76 -0.67
CA GLN A 127 21.14 12.95 0.77
C GLN A 127 22.18 14.04 1.09
N VAL A 128 23.24 14.16 0.29
CA VAL A 128 24.22 15.24 0.41
C VAL A 128 23.58 16.59 0.08
N ASN A 129 22.79 16.67 -0.99
CA ASN A 129 22.08 17.89 -1.36
C ASN A 129 21.07 18.32 -0.29
N SER A 130 20.29 17.39 0.25
CA SER A 130 19.37 17.67 1.36
C SER A 130 20.11 18.12 2.62
N THR A 131 21.30 17.58 2.89
CA THR A 131 22.14 18.03 4.01
C THR A 131 22.59 19.48 3.78
N LEU A 132 23.11 19.79 2.61
CA LEU A 132 23.54 21.15 2.24
C LEU A 132 22.39 22.17 2.35
N GLU A 133 21.17 21.78 1.95
CA GLU A 133 19.98 22.61 2.09
C GLU A 133 19.62 22.87 3.56
N ASN A 134 19.72 21.84 4.41
CA ASN A 134 19.31 21.92 5.82
C ASN A 134 20.33 22.65 6.71
N VAL A 135 21.64 22.42 6.50
CA VAL A 135 22.70 22.93 7.40
C VAL A 135 23.63 23.95 6.77
N GLY A 136 23.48 24.24 5.47
CA GLY A 136 24.37 25.12 4.72
C GLY A 136 25.61 24.41 4.19
N GLU A 137 26.70 25.15 3.94
CA GLU A 137 27.93 24.58 3.39
C GLU A 137 28.50 23.48 4.30
N LEU A 138 28.90 22.37 3.69
CA LEU A 138 29.61 21.31 4.40
C LEU A 138 30.92 21.89 4.98
N PRO A 139 31.30 21.51 6.21
CA PRO A 139 32.55 21.97 6.80
C PRO A 139 33.77 21.55 5.96
N GLU A 140 34.80 22.40 6.00
CA GLU A 140 36.03 22.19 5.26
C GLU A 140 36.67 20.83 5.65
N GLY A 141 36.68 19.87 4.72
CA GLY A 141 37.20 18.52 4.96
C GLY A 141 36.15 17.40 4.96
N ALA A 142 34.87 17.69 4.74
CA ALA A 142 33.88 16.67 4.41
C ALA A 142 34.30 15.96 3.11
N LYS A 143 34.81 14.73 3.23
CA LYS A 143 35.24 13.91 2.09
C LYS A 143 34.15 12.93 1.75
N MET A 144 33.67 12.99 0.51
CA MET A 144 32.93 11.89 -0.09
C MET A 144 33.94 10.80 -0.48
N SER A 145 33.90 9.67 0.22
CA SER A 145 34.69 8.48 -0.09
C SER A 145 33.82 7.40 -0.71
#